data_AF-A0A4Y4DUB0-F1
#
_entry.id   AF-A0A4Y4DUB0-F1
#
_cell.length_a   1.000
_cell.length_b   1.000
_cell.length_c   1.000
_cell.angle_alpha   90.00
_cell.angle_beta   90.00
_cell.angle_gamma   90.00
#
_symmetry.space_group_name_H-M   'P 1'
#
loop_
_entity.id
_entity.type
_entity.pdbx_description
1 polymer ?
#
loop_
_entity_poly.entity_id
_entity_poly.type
_entity_poly.pdbx_seq_one_letter_code
_entity_poly.pdbx_strand_id
1 'polypeptide(L)'
;MPLRVFAAAALVLSTAAITGCSAKLPAADTCSHFLDKAAKSGLGENLAAANRAMVSGDYGMAIKPYRDYASLLSKATDDSSDEQLATSLRAVAGWSDRIASILGDESLDRTSKGKQLTEQLLSAEFQEQSRSLYRVCPGIEELG
;
A
#
# COMPACT_ATOMS: atom_id res chain seq x y z
N MET A 1 -23.66 -14.43 43.74
CA MET A 1 -22.59 -13.99 42.82
C MET A 1 -22.09 -15.20 42.04
N PRO A 2 -22.44 -15.38 40.75
CA PRO A 2 -21.85 -16.42 39.91
C PRO A 2 -20.76 -15.83 39.00
N LEU A 3 -19.56 -16.40 39.07
CA LEU A 3 -18.39 -16.20 38.20
C LEU A 3 -17.75 -17.61 38.12
N ARG A 4 -17.41 -18.24 37.01
CA ARG A 4 -17.25 -17.87 35.60
C ARG A 4 -17.45 -19.15 34.79
N VAL A 5 -18.19 -19.08 33.68
CA VAL A 5 -18.19 -20.10 32.64
C VAL A 5 -16.89 -19.96 31.85
N PHE A 6 -16.00 -20.95 31.94
CA PHE A 6 -14.89 -21.10 30.99
C PHE A 6 -15.43 -21.81 29.75
N ALA A 7 -15.76 -21.04 28.72
CA ALA A 7 -15.96 -21.56 27.38
C ALA A 7 -14.74 -21.16 26.54
N ALA A 8 -13.73 -22.02 26.51
CA ALA A 8 -12.71 -22.00 25.49
C ALA A 8 -13.39 -22.42 24.17
N ALA A 9 -13.74 -21.45 23.34
CA ALA A 9 -14.18 -21.72 21.98
C ALA A 9 -12.98 -22.25 21.19
N ALA A 10 -12.96 -23.56 21.01
CA ALA A 10 -12.04 -24.25 20.12
C ALA A 10 -12.20 -23.69 18.70
N LEU A 11 -11.15 -23.06 18.19
CA LEU A 11 -11.01 -22.69 16.79
C LEU A 11 -11.04 -23.97 15.96
N VAL A 12 -12.20 -24.27 15.37
CA VAL A 12 -12.31 -25.30 14.33
C VAL A 12 -11.63 -24.72 13.08
N LEU A 13 -10.37 -25.10 12.87
CA LEU A 13 -9.73 -25.00 11.55
C LEU A 13 -10.42 -26.02 10.64
N SER A 14 -11.51 -25.59 10.01
CA SER A 14 -12.10 -26.33 8.90
C SER A 14 -11.15 -26.27 7.71
N THR A 15 -10.43 -27.38 7.50
CA THR A 15 -9.72 -27.71 6.27
C THR A 15 -10.74 -27.87 5.13
N ALA A 16 -10.88 -26.83 4.31
CA ALA A 16 -11.51 -26.93 3.01
C ALA A 16 -10.41 -27.07 1.93
N ALA A 17 -10.45 -28.20 1.24
CA ALA A 17 -9.51 -28.56 0.19
C ALA A 17 -9.80 -27.81 -1.12
N ILE A 18 -8.74 -27.22 -1.68
CA ILE A 18 -8.29 -27.29 -3.07
C ILE A 18 -9.38 -27.27 -4.17
N THR A 19 -9.78 -26.06 -4.54
CA THR A 19 -9.90 -25.61 -5.94
C THR A 19 -9.35 -24.19 -5.99
N GLY A 20 -8.52 -23.85 -6.97
CA GLY A 20 -7.73 -22.61 -7.05
C GLY A 20 -8.49 -21.28 -7.14
N CYS A 21 -9.39 -21.01 -6.21
CA CYS A 21 -9.74 -19.67 -5.78
C CYS A 21 -8.89 -19.41 -4.54
N SER A 22 -7.84 -18.59 -4.66
CA SER A 22 -7.29 -17.93 -3.47
C SER A 22 -8.47 -17.21 -2.82
N ALA A 23 -8.92 -17.71 -1.67
CA ALA A 23 -9.98 -17.05 -0.94
C ALA A 23 -9.49 -15.63 -0.63
N LYS A 24 -10.23 -14.65 -1.13
CA LYS A 24 -9.93 -13.25 -0.84
C LYS A 24 -9.99 -13.03 0.67
N LEU A 25 -9.06 -12.22 1.15
CA LEU A 25 -8.86 -11.93 2.55
C LEU A 25 -9.80 -10.80 3.01
N PRO A 26 -10.35 -10.86 4.22
CA PRO A 26 -11.03 -9.70 4.81
C PRO A 26 -10.06 -8.52 4.97
N ALA A 27 -10.59 -7.32 5.23
CA ALA A 27 -9.80 -6.09 5.26
C ALA A 27 -8.60 -6.16 6.20
N ALA A 28 -8.80 -6.62 7.44
CA ALA A 28 -7.74 -6.71 8.46
C ALA A 28 -6.61 -7.67 8.05
N ASP A 29 -6.96 -8.82 7.45
CA ASP A 29 -5.99 -9.82 7.01
C ASP A 29 -5.23 -9.34 5.77
N THR A 30 -5.92 -8.65 4.86
CA THR A 30 -5.30 -8.01 3.69
C THR A 30 -4.24 -7.00 4.13
N CYS A 31 -4.60 -6.12 5.07
CA CYS A 31 -3.69 -5.10 5.61
C CYS A 31 -2.50 -5.72 6.32
N SER A 32 -2.75 -6.69 7.21
CA SER A 32 -1.67 -7.38 7.92
C SER A 32 -0.71 -8.10 6.97
N HIS A 33 -1.25 -8.77 5.95
CA HIS A 33 -0.47 -9.47 4.93
C HIS A 33 0.32 -8.51 4.03
N PHE A 34 -0.26 -7.37 3.67
CA PHE A 34 0.43 -6.30 2.94
C PHE A 34 1.60 -5.75 3.77
N LEU A 35 1.37 -5.40 5.04
CA LEU A 35 2.40 -4.85 5.93
C LEU A 35 3.54 -5.85 6.19
N ASP A 36 3.22 -7.13 6.41
CA ASP A 36 4.21 -8.19 6.58
C ASP A 36 5.12 -8.33 5.34
N LYS A 37 4.53 -8.28 4.13
CA LYS A 37 5.31 -8.30 2.89
C LYS A 37 6.16 -7.05 2.73
N ALA A 38 5.61 -5.87 3.01
CA ALA A 38 6.32 -4.61 2.93
C ALA A 38 7.53 -4.58 3.87
N ALA A 39 7.37 -5.08 5.10
CA ALA A 39 8.45 -5.22 6.07
C ALA A 39 9.52 -6.20 5.58
N LYS A 40 9.12 -7.39 5.10
CA LYS A 40 10.05 -8.42 4.59
C LYS A 40 10.85 -7.97 3.37
N SER A 41 10.29 -7.10 2.53
CA SER A 41 10.99 -6.56 1.37
C SER A 41 11.82 -5.30 1.67
N GLY A 42 11.80 -4.81 2.91
CA GLY A 42 12.43 -3.53 3.27
C GLY A 42 11.78 -2.33 2.56
N LEU A 43 10.51 -2.43 2.19
CA LEU A 43 9.83 -1.41 1.37
C LEU A 43 9.83 -0.04 2.07
N GLY A 44 9.59 -0.02 3.39
CA GLY A 44 9.58 1.22 4.16
C GLY A 44 10.91 1.98 4.12
N GLU A 45 12.02 1.27 4.31
CA GLU A 45 13.36 1.86 4.22
C GLU A 45 13.68 2.37 2.81
N ASN A 46 13.26 1.62 1.78
CA ASN A 46 13.44 1.98 0.38
C ASN A 46 12.61 3.22 -0.01
N LEU A 47 11.37 3.33 0.47
CA LEU A 47 10.52 4.51 0.25
C LEU A 47 11.08 5.73 0.99
N ALA A 48 11.55 5.57 2.23
CA ALA A 48 12.22 6.66 2.95
C ALA A 48 13.50 7.13 2.24
N ALA A 49 14.29 6.21 1.69
CA ALA A 49 15.45 6.54 0.87
C ALA A 49 15.07 7.24 -0.44
N ALA A 50 14.02 6.77 -1.12
CA ALA A 50 13.46 7.40 -2.31
C ALA A 50 13.00 8.84 -2.05
N ASN A 51 12.29 9.07 -0.94
CA ASN A 51 11.85 10.41 -0.53
C ASN A 51 13.03 11.36 -0.36
N ARG A 52 14.11 10.93 0.31
CA ARG A 52 15.34 11.73 0.43
C ARG A 52 16.00 11.97 -0.93
N ALA A 53 16.03 10.95 -1.79
CA ALA A 53 16.60 11.04 -3.13
C ALA A 53 15.87 12.10 -3.97
N MET A 54 14.53 12.09 -3.95
CA MET A 54 13.71 13.09 -4.64
C MET A 54 13.99 14.52 -4.18
N VAL A 55 14.16 14.74 -2.87
CA VAL A 55 14.53 16.06 -2.31
C VAL A 55 15.91 16.50 -2.82
N SER A 56 16.87 15.59 -2.89
CA SER A 56 18.21 15.87 -3.42
C SER A 56 18.27 16.00 -4.96
N GLY A 57 17.20 15.59 -5.67
CA GLY A 57 17.12 15.58 -7.13
C GLY A 57 17.63 14.29 -7.80
N ASP A 58 17.97 13.27 -7.01
CA ASP A 58 18.30 11.93 -7.52
C ASP A 58 17.03 11.11 -7.74
N TYR A 59 16.35 11.40 -8.84
CA TYR A 59 15.10 10.72 -9.19
C TYR A 59 15.30 9.26 -9.58
N GLY A 60 16.49 8.87 -10.04
CA GLY A 60 16.79 7.49 -10.44
C GLY A 60 16.62 6.50 -9.29
N MET A 61 17.09 6.86 -8.09
CA MET A 61 16.93 6.03 -6.90
C MET A 61 15.49 5.92 -6.40
N ALA A 62 14.60 6.84 -6.81
CA ALA A 62 13.22 6.87 -6.33
C ALA A 62 12.25 6.03 -7.19
N ILE A 63 12.56 5.75 -8.46
CA ILE A 63 11.64 5.06 -9.39
C ILE A 63 11.26 3.66 -8.89
N LYS A 64 12.25 2.83 -8.56
CA LYS A 64 12.01 1.42 -8.21
C LYS A 64 11.18 1.28 -6.91
N PRO A 65 11.49 1.98 -5.81
CA PRO A 65 10.69 1.88 -4.59
C PRO A 65 9.20 2.22 -4.80
N TYR A 66 8.88 3.24 -5.60
CA TYR A 66 7.48 3.56 -5.91
C TYR A 66 6.80 2.51 -6.79
N ARG A 67 7.51 1.88 -7.73
CA ARG A 67 6.97 0.74 -8.50
C ARG A 67 6.74 -0.49 -7.63
N ASP A 68 7.67 -0.79 -6.74
CA ASP A 68 7.54 -1.91 -5.80
C ASP A 68 6.33 -1.69 -4.88
N TYR A 69 6.14 -0.45 -4.39
CA TYR A 69 4.98 -0.09 -3.60
C TYR A 69 3.68 -0.22 -4.37
N ALA A 70 3.62 0.32 -5.61
CA ALA A 70 2.46 0.18 -6.49
C ALA A 70 2.10 -1.29 -6.72
N SER A 71 3.10 -2.13 -7.01
CA SER A 71 2.91 -3.57 -7.25
C SER A 71 2.37 -4.28 -6.01
N LEU A 72 2.90 -3.96 -4.83
CA LEU A 72 2.46 -4.60 -3.59
C LEU A 72 1.03 -4.17 -3.21
N LEU A 73 0.67 -2.90 -3.41
CA LEU A 73 -0.69 -2.40 -3.23
C LEU A 73 -1.67 -3.05 -4.23
N SER A 74 -1.30 -3.17 -5.51
CA SER A 74 -2.11 -3.87 -6.50
C SER A 74 -2.36 -5.32 -6.12
N LYS A 75 -1.33 -6.01 -5.60
CA LYS A 75 -1.50 -7.38 -5.11
C LYS A 75 -2.45 -7.45 -3.92
N ALA A 76 -2.34 -6.51 -2.98
CA ALA A 76 -3.27 -6.42 -1.85
C ALA A 76 -4.70 -6.11 -2.29
N THR A 77 -4.88 -5.30 -3.34
CA THR A 77 -6.19 -5.07 -3.97
C THR A 77 -6.80 -6.37 -4.51
N ASP A 78 -6.00 -7.19 -5.20
CA ASP A 78 -6.47 -8.46 -5.78
C ASP A 78 -6.77 -9.51 -4.70
N ASP A 79 -5.98 -9.50 -3.63
CA ASP A 79 -6.13 -10.38 -2.47
C ASP A 79 -7.32 -9.97 -1.58
N SER A 80 -7.84 -8.74 -1.64
CA SER A 80 -8.90 -8.23 -0.75
C SER A 80 -10.31 -8.67 -1.16
N SER A 81 -11.12 -9.08 -0.17
CA SER A 81 -12.57 -9.28 -0.32
C SER A 81 -13.37 -8.01 0.01
N ASP A 82 -12.73 -7.02 0.64
CA ASP A 82 -13.34 -5.74 0.98
C ASP A 82 -13.18 -4.75 -0.18
N GLU A 83 -14.30 -4.34 -0.77
CA GLU A 83 -14.33 -3.45 -1.95
C GLU A 83 -13.86 -2.03 -1.62
N GLN A 84 -14.13 -1.53 -0.41
CA GLN A 84 -13.71 -0.20 0.00
C GLN A 84 -12.19 -0.15 0.17
N LEU A 85 -11.62 -1.14 0.87
CA LEU A 85 -10.17 -1.30 0.99
C LEU A 85 -9.53 -1.50 -0.39
N ALA A 86 -10.07 -2.39 -1.22
CA ALA A 86 -9.55 -2.66 -2.56
C ALA A 86 -9.53 -1.39 -3.42
N THR A 87 -10.55 -0.54 -3.31
CA THR A 87 -10.65 0.75 -4.00
C THR A 87 -9.57 1.72 -3.53
N SER A 88 -9.39 1.90 -2.21
CA SER A 88 -8.36 2.78 -1.67
C SER A 88 -6.94 2.27 -1.99
N LEU A 89 -6.68 0.97 -1.87
CA LEU A 89 -5.41 0.36 -2.26
C LEU A 89 -5.10 0.59 -3.75
N ARG A 90 -6.10 0.40 -4.63
CA ARG A 90 -5.94 0.62 -6.07
C ARG A 90 -5.64 2.08 -6.39
N ALA A 91 -6.32 3.01 -5.71
CA ALA A 91 -6.09 4.43 -5.90
C ALA A 91 -4.64 4.80 -5.55
N VAL A 92 -4.14 4.36 -4.39
CA VAL A 92 -2.75 4.62 -3.96
C VAL A 92 -1.72 3.88 -4.82
N ALA A 93 -2.05 2.69 -5.34
CA ALA A 93 -1.21 1.96 -6.29
C ALA A 93 -1.01 2.75 -7.59
N GLY A 94 -2.11 3.20 -8.21
CA GLY A 94 -2.06 4.02 -9.44
C GLY A 94 -1.40 5.38 -9.22
N TRP A 95 -1.37 5.84 -7.97
CA TRP A 95 -0.67 7.04 -7.57
C TRP A 95 0.84 6.84 -7.47
N SER A 96 1.26 5.77 -6.82
CA SER A 96 2.67 5.36 -6.71
C SER A 96 3.27 5.09 -8.09
N ASP A 97 2.52 4.44 -8.98
CA ASP A 97 2.94 4.21 -10.36
C ASP A 97 3.07 5.52 -11.17
N ARG A 98 2.16 6.48 -10.97
CA ARG A 98 2.26 7.83 -11.57
C ARG A 98 3.50 8.58 -11.10
N ILE A 99 3.81 8.56 -9.80
CA ILE A 99 5.05 9.14 -9.28
C ILE A 99 6.26 8.52 -9.98
N ALA A 100 6.34 7.18 -10.00
CA ALA A 100 7.45 6.49 -10.67
C ALA A 100 7.55 6.84 -12.16
N SER A 101 6.42 7.01 -12.84
CA SER A 101 6.37 7.41 -14.25
C SER A 101 6.90 8.83 -14.46
N ILE A 102 6.50 9.81 -13.64
CA ILE A 102 7.02 11.19 -13.71
C ILE A 102 8.53 11.20 -13.44
N LEU A 103 8.98 10.45 -12.43
CA LEU A 103 10.40 10.35 -12.07
C LEU A 103 11.22 9.70 -13.20
N GLY A 104 10.66 8.71 -13.90
CA GLY A 104 11.30 8.01 -15.01
C GLY A 104 11.17 8.68 -16.37
N ASP A 105 10.38 9.74 -16.51
CA ASP A 105 10.19 10.43 -17.79
C ASP A 105 11.44 11.26 -18.14
N GLU A 106 12.22 10.79 -19.11
CA GLU A 106 13.44 11.47 -19.57
C GLU A 106 13.15 12.74 -20.38
N SER A 107 11.91 12.94 -20.84
CA SER A 107 11.50 14.15 -21.57
C SER A 107 11.24 15.34 -20.66
N LEU A 108 11.04 15.12 -19.35
CA LEU A 108 10.79 16.15 -18.37
C LEU A 108 12.09 16.62 -17.70
N ASP A 109 12.29 17.93 -17.68
CA ASP A 109 13.32 18.52 -16.83
C ASP A 109 12.95 18.44 -15.34
N ARG A 110 13.92 18.77 -14.48
CA ARG A 110 13.74 18.75 -13.02
C ARG A 110 12.56 19.60 -12.55
N THR A 111 12.39 20.77 -13.14
CA THR A 111 11.32 21.72 -12.76
C THR A 111 9.95 21.15 -13.11
N SER A 112 9.80 20.57 -14.29
CA SER A 112 8.57 19.96 -14.77
C SER A 112 8.19 18.73 -13.95
N LYS A 113 9.16 17.89 -13.58
CA LYS A 113 8.95 16.78 -12.63
C LYS A 113 8.45 17.29 -11.29
N GLY A 114 9.13 18.28 -10.71
CA GLY A 114 8.74 18.87 -9.43
C GLY A 114 7.33 19.47 -9.45
N LYS A 115 6.96 20.15 -10.54
CA LYS A 115 5.61 20.70 -10.73
C LYS A 115 4.56 19.59 -10.77
N GLN A 116 4.75 18.58 -11.62
CA GLN A 116 3.78 17.49 -11.76
C GLN A 116 3.64 16.68 -10.46
N LEU A 117 4.75 16.38 -9.79
CA LEU A 117 4.72 15.71 -8.47
C LEU A 117 3.94 16.54 -7.44
N THR A 118 4.11 17.86 -7.45
CA THR A 118 3.40 18.76 -6.52
C THR A 118 1.90 18.82 -6.83
N GLU A 119 1.51 18.97 -8.10
CA GLU A 119 0.10 18.97 -8.53
C GLU A 119 -0.60 17.68 -8.16
N GLN A 120 0.10 16.57 -8.34
CA GLN A 120 -0.32 15.29 -7.83
C GLN A 120 -0.47 15.41 -6.30
N LEU A 121 0.59 15.69 -5.51
CA LEU A 121 0.58 15.46 -4.04
C LEU A 121 -0.37 16.38 -3.29
N LEU A 122 -0.70 17.52 -3.88
CA LEU A 122 -1.65 18.49 -3.36
C LEU A 122 -3.08 18.28 -3.87
N SER A 123 -3.32 17.32 -4.77
CA SER A 123 -4.66 17.01 -5.25
C SER A 123 -5.56 16.53 -4.12
N ALA A 124 -6.81 17.02 -4.10
CA ALA A 124 -7.80 16.60 -3.11
C ALA A 124 -8.05 15.09 -3.14
N GLU A 125 -8.02 14.50 -4.34
CA GLU A 125 -8.18 13.05 -4.55
C GLU A 125 -7.11 12.26 -3.80
N PHE A 126 -5.83 12.63 -3.94
CA PHE A 126 -4.75 11.95 -3.22
C PHE A 126 -4.89 12.05 -1.71
N GLN A 127 -5.19 13.25 -1.23
CA GLN A 127 -5.34 13.54 0.20
C GLN A 127 -6.53 12.79 0.81
N GLU A 128 -7.62 12.61 0.06
CA GLU A 128 -8.77 11.84 0.49
C GLU A 128 -8.47 10.33 0.49
N GLN A 129 -7.91 9.80 -0.61
CA GLN A 129 -7.62 8.38 -0.75
C GLN A 129 -6.57 7.91 0.26
N SER A 130 -5.53 8.70 0.51
CA SER A 130 -4.51 8.39 1.52
C SER A 130 -5.12 8.36 2.92
N ARG A 131 -5.96 9.35 3.29
CA ARG A 131 -6.66 9.36 4.59
C ARG A 131 -7.65 8.21 4.73
N SER A 132 -8.34 7.84 3.64
CA SER A 132 -9.20 6.66 3.63
C SER A 132 -8.39 5.41 3.91
N LEU A 133 -7.27 5.23 3.20
CA LEU A 133 -6.39 4.08 3.36
C LEU A 133 -5.83 3.97 4.79
N TYR A 134 -5.37 5.07 5.39
CA TYR A 134 -4.88 5.09 6.78
C TYR A 134 -5.95 4.70 7.80
N ARG A 135 -7.22 5.03 7.52
CA ARG A 135 -8.33 4.63 8.39
C ARG A 135 -8.61 3.13 8.34
N VAL A 136 -8.54 2.54 7.14
CA VAL A 136 -8.88 1.12 6.94
C VAL A 136 -7.69 0.19 7.08
N CYS A 137 -6.47 0.72 7.03
CA CYS A 137 -5.21 -0.03 7.05
C CYS A 137 -4.20 0.63 8.00
N PRO A 138 -4.41 0.55 9.33
CA PRO A 138 -3.49 1.14 10.30
C PRO A 138 -2.07 0.58 10.15
N GLY A 139 -1.06 1.43 10.21
CA GLY A 139 0.36 1.08 10.07
C GLY A 139 0.92 1.24 8.66
N ILE A 140 0.09 1.47 7.64
CA ILE A 140 0.57 1.75 6.28
C ILE A 140 1.27 3.12 6.19
N GLU A 141 0.92 4.04 7.09
CA GLU A 141 1.58 5.34 7.26
C GLU A 141 3.03 5.23 7.72
N GLU A 142 3.44 4.07 8.26
CA GLU A 142 4.82 3.83 8.69
C GLU A 142 5.75 3.42 7.54
N LEU A 143 5.21 3.16 6.35
CA LEU A 143 5.98 2.71 5.18
C LEU A 143 6.62 3.84 4.37
N GLY A 144 6.48 5.12 4.74
CA GLY A 144 7.25 6.20 4.12
C GLY A 144 6.56 7.54 4.06
#